data_AF-A0AA38MCY1-F1
#
_entry.id   AF-A0AA38MCY1-F1
#
_cell.length_a   1.000
_cell.length_b   1.000
_cell.length_c   1.000
_cell.angle_alpha   90.00
_cell.angle_beta   90.00
_cell.angle_gamma   90.00
#
_symmetry.space_group_name_H-M   'P 1'
#
loop_
_entity.id
_entity.type
_entity.pdbx_description
1 polymer ?
#
loop_
_entity_poly.entity_id
_entity_poly.type
_entity_poly.pdbx_seq_one_letter_code
_entity_poly.pdbx_strand_id
1 'polypeptide(L)'
;MPPKLNIPASVTLLADQFKQLLSTIKEQAATTHQSEARRSVSPNSYTRSAGSFAKCSARFNESDDADVEAFVDNIITYKDCTNISDENALRGLSMLLESSAATWCQGIKPSSKDWQSAVNILREVYSKKLPPHVVFQELFAREQTQHEVTDIFVAKFRALIAQLPYSVAEEMQLDMVYGLLTLKIRKRLPRSEINSFKDLLNCAREIEQSFRESAFRKQERNTNQDGMQIKKLRPRCDH
;
A
#
# COMPACT_ATOMS: atom_id res chain seq x y z
N MET A 1 -68.14 17.16 -18.18
CA MET A 1 -67.90 16.37 -16.96
C MET A 1 -66.41 16.05 -16.85
N PRO A 2 -65.70 16.60 -15.86
CA PRO A 2 -64.40 16.10 -15.41
C PRO A 2 -64.49 15.42 -14.02
N PRO A 3 -63.59 14.47 -13.68
CA PRO A 3 -63.64 13.70 -12.44
C PRO A 3 -63.06 14.48 -11.24
N LYS A 4 -63.67 14.29 -10.07
CA LYS A 4 -63.18 14.83 -8.78
C LYS A 4 -61.98 14.01 -8.30
N LEU A 5 -60.83 14.66 -8.10
CA LEU A 5 -59.70 14.10 -7.37
C LEU A 5 -60.03 14.00 -5.87
N ASN A 6 -59.91 12.80 -5.30
CA ASN A 6 -60.06 12.53 -3.88
C ASN A 6 -58.69 12.72 -3.20
N ILE A 7 -58.58 13.71 -2.32
CA ILE A 7 -57.37 14.00 -1.53
C ILE A 7 -57.45 13.16 -0.24
N PRO A 8 -56.47 12.31 0.10
CA PRO A 8 -56.49 11.60 1.38
C PRO A 8 -56.27 12.58 2.54
N ALA A 9 -57.11 12.45 3.57
CA ALA A 9 -57.07 13.25 4.78
C ALA A 9 -55.69 13.22 5.45
N SER A 10 -55.15 14.40 5.76
CA SER A 10 -53.97 14.53 6.61
C SER A 10 -54.27 13.93 7.99
N VAL A 11 -53.52 12.89 8.36
CA VAL A 11 -53.57 12.32 9.71
C VAL A 11 -52.82 13.28 10.65
N THR A 12 -53.54 14.24 11.23
CA THR A 12 -53.06 15.00 12.37
C THR A 12 -53.13 14.12 13.60
N LEU A 13 -51.99 13.56 14.03
CA LEU A 13 -51.88 12.95 15.34
C LEU A 13 -52.08 14.05 16.41
N LEU A 14 -53.13 13.91 17.20
CA LEU A 14 -53.38 14.79 18.34
C LEU A 14 -52.27 14.60 19.38
N ALA A 15 -51.78 15.70 19.97
CA ALA A 15 -50.62 15.72 20.86
C ALA A 15 -50.66 14.67 22.00
N ASP A 16 -51.85 14.25 22.42
CA ASP A 16 -52.04 13.25 23.48
C ASP A 16 -51.72 11.82 23.03
N GLN A 17 -51.91 11.48 21.75
CA GLN A 17 -51.50 10.17 21.22
C GLN A 17 -49.97 10.04 21.14
N PHE A 18 -49.27 11.15 20.88
CA PHE A 18 -47.81 11.18 20.88
C PHE A 18 -47.23 11.01 22.29
N LYS A 19 -47.87 11.60 23.31
CA LYS A 19 -47.49 11.41 24.71
C LYS A 19 -47.67 9.96 25.17
N GLN A 20 -48.77 9.31 24.77
CA GLN A 20 -49.02 7.90 25.08
C GLN A 20 -47.98 6.97 24.43
N LEU A 21 -47.57 7.24 23.18
CA LEU A 21 -46.52 6.47 22.52
C LEU A 21 -45.17 6.62 23.24
N LEU A 22 -44.82 7.83 23.67
CA LEU A 22 -43.57 8.08 24.41
C LEU A 22 -43.57 7.42 25.79
N SER A 23 -44.72 7.34 26.49
CA SER A 23 -44.79 6.59 27.76
C SER A 23 -44.61 5.10 27.54
N THR A 24 -45.23 4.52 26.50
CA THR A 24 -45.09 3.10 26.18
C THR A 24 -43.64 2.73 25.79
N ILE A 25 -42.94 3.58 25.03
CA ILE A 25 -41.54 3.35 24.67
C ILE A 25 -40.63 3.43 25.91
N LYS A 26 -40.90 4.35 26.84
CA LYS A 26 -40.11 4.45 28.08
C LYS A 26 -40.34 3.26 29.03
N GLU A 27 -41.56 2.73 29.10
CA GLU A 27 -41.88 1.54 29.90
C GLU A 27 -41.26 0.25 29.31
N GLN A 28 -41.18 0.14 27.98
CA GLN A 28 -40.47 -0.97 27.30
C GLN A 28 -38.95 -0.87 27.45
N ALA A 29 -38.39 0.34 27.51
CA ALA A 29 -36.96 0.53 27.77
C ALA A 29 -36.57 0.20 29.23
N ALA A 30 -37.49 0.38 30.18
CA ALA A 30 -37.25 0.09 31.60
C ALA A 30 -37.38 -1.40 31.98
N THR A 31 -37.91 -2.25 31.08
CA THR A 31 -38.08 -3.70 31.32
C THR A 31 -36.98 -4.58 30.72
N THR A 32 -35.95 -4.01 30.08
CA THR A 32 -34.82 -4.77 29.49
C THR A 32 -33.63 -4.98 30.44
N HIS A 33 -33.84 -4.89 31.76
CA HIS A 33 -32.85 -5.30 32.76
C HIS A 33 -33.49 -6.08 33.92
N GLN A 34 -33.91 -7.34 33.66
CA GLN A 34 -33.90 -8.42 34.66
C GLN A 34 -34.34 -9.75 34.02
N SER A 35 -33.37 -10.54 33.57
CA SER A 35 -33.51 -12.00 33.45
C SER A 35 -32.14 -12.65 33.33
N GLU A 36 -31.43 -12.74 34.45
CA GLU A 36 -30.39 -13.75 34.64
C GLU A 36 -31.03 -15.10 35.02
N ALA A 37 -30.37 -16.18 34.60
CA ALA A 37 -30.61 -17.60 34.92
C ALA A 37 -31.76 -18.33 34.19
N ARG A 38 -31.49 -18.77 32.96
CA ARG A 38 -31.80 -20.15 32.52
C ARG A 38 -30.80 -20.60 31.45
N ARG A 39 -29.92 -21.53 31.84
CA ARG A 39 -29.01 -22.27 30.95
C ARG A 39 -29.85 -23.15 30.02
N SER A 40 -29.84 -22.84 28.73
CA SER A 40 -30.13 -23.79 27.67
C SER A 40 -28.95 -23.79 26.70
N VAL A 41 -28.20 -24.88 26.72
CA VAL A 41 -27.12 -25.15 25.76
C VAL A 41 -27.76 -25.31 24.38
N SER A 42 -27.43 -24.41 23.47
CA SER A 42 -27.74 -24.50 22.03
C SER A 42 -26.46 -24.18 21.25
N PRO A 43 -26.28 -24.81 20.07
CA PRO A 43 -24.96 -25.10 19.54
C PRO A 43 -24.31 -23.87 18.91
N ASN A 44 -23.05 -23.62 19.28
CA ASN A 44 -22.05 -22.73 18.66
C ASN A 44 -22.50 -22.01 17.38
N SER A 45 -23.18 -20.88 17.53
CA SER A 45 -23.00 -19.78 16.60
C SER A 45 -21.80 -18.98 17.09
N TYR A 46 -20.65 -19.20 16.46
CA TYR A 46 -19.51 -18.30 16.61
C TYR A 46 -19.96 -16.93 16.11
N THR A 47 -20.47 -16.08 16.99
CA THR A 47 -20.52 -14.64 16.73
C THR A 47 -19.07 -14.19 16.66
N ARG A 48 -18.46 -14.31 15.47
CA ARG A 48 -17.21 -13.63 15.15
C ARG A 48 -17.45 -12.18 15.53
N SER A 49 -16.78 -11.73 16.59
CA SER A 49 -16.72 -10.31 16.94
C SER A 49 -16.43 -9.57 15.64
N ALA A 50 -17.31 -8.65 15.27
CA ALA A 50 -17.15 -7.91 14.03
C ALA A 50 -15.78 -7.22 14.08
N GLY A 51 -14.92 -7.55 13.11
CA GLY A 51 -13.55 -7.03 13.09
C GLY A 51 -13.52 -5.50 13.11
N SER A 52 -12.44 -4.94 13.63
CA SER A 52 -12.21 -3.49 13.62
C SER A 52 -10.73 -3.17 13.40
N PHE A 53 -10.46 -1.91 13.05
CA PHE A 53 -9.11 -1.40 12.84
C PHE A 53 -8.35 -1.07 14.13
N ALA A 54 -8.89 -1.37 15.32
CA ALA A 54 -8.27 -1.00 16.60
C ALA A 54 -6.85 -1.58 16.80
N LYS A 55 -6.55 -2.75 16.21
CA LYS A 55 -5.22 -3.38 16.26
C LYS A 55 -4.41 -3.19 14.96
N CYS A 56 -4.92 -2.43 14.00
CA CYS A 56 -4.20 -2.11 12.77
C CYS A 56 -3.11 -1.08 13.08
N SER A 57 -1.88 -1.36 12.68
CA SER A 57 -0.72 -0.47 12.86
C SER A 57 -0.52 0.52 11.70
N ALA A 58 -1.23 0.35 10.58
CA ALA A 58 -1.10 1.24 9.43
C ALA A 58 -1.59 2.65 9.78
N ARG A 59 -0.78 3.66 9.46
CA ARG A 59 -1.12 5.07 9.66
C ARG A 59 -0.75 5.85 8.40
N PHE A 60 -1.57 6.84 8.08
CA PHE A 60 -1.32 7.74 6.95
C PHE A 60 -1.25 9.19 7.42
N ASN A 61 -0.18 9.85 7.03
CA ASN A 61 -0.02 11.30 7.14
C ASN A 61 0.35 11.87 5.75
N GLU A 62 0.14 13.15 5.56
CA GLU A 62 0.38 13.82 4.27
C GLU A 62 1.84 14.33 4.16
N SER A 63 2.82 13.48 4.49
CA SER A 63 4.23 13.84 4.37
C SER A 63 4.75 13.71 2.93
N ASP A 64 5.88 14.37 2.62
CA ASP A 64 6.49 14.30 1.28
C ASP A 64 6.90 12.87 0.88
N ASP A 65 7.22 12.02 1.85
CA ASP A 65 7.57 10.61 1.63
C ASP A 65 6.38 9.66 1.81
N ALA A 66 5.17 10.18 2.07
CA ALA A 66 3.99 9.34 2.26
C ALA A 66 3.53 8.69 0.95
N ASP A 67 3.33 7.38 1.00
CA ASP A 67 2.78 6.58 -0.08
C ASP A 67 1.37 6.12 0.28
N VAL A 68 0.37 6.78 -0.31
CA VAL A 68 -1.04 6.44 -0.09
C VAL A 68 -1.39 5.05 -0.62
N GLU A 69 -0.75 4.58 -1.70
CA GLU A 69 -1.06 3.28 -2.27
C GLU A 69 -0.55 2.18 -1.34
N ALA A 70 0.67 2.32 -0.80
CA ALA A 70 1.18 1.40 0.23
C ALA A 70 0.31 1.39 1.50
N PHE A 71 -0.17 2.55 1.94
CA PHE A 71 -1.12 2.63 3.06
C PHE A 71 -2.45 1.91 2.75
N VAL A 72 -3.02 2.19 1.58
CA VAL A 72 -4.29 1.59 1.13
C VAL A 72 -4.19 0.07 1.01
N ASP A 73 -3.11 -0.44 0.42
CA ASP A 73 -2.86 -1.88 0.31
C ASP A 73 -2.77 -2.56 1.68
N ASN A 74 -2.11 -1.91 2.64
CA ASN A 74 -2.01 -2.42 4.02
C ASN A 74 -3.37 -2.49 4.72
N ILE A 75 -4.22 -1.47 4.60
CA ILE A 75 -5.53 -1.45 5.27
C ILE A 75 -6.55 -2.40 4.59
N ILE A 76 -6.48 -2.57 3.27
CA ILE A 76 -7.28 -3.56 2.53
C ILE A 76 -6.86 -4.97 2.97
N THR A 77 -5.56 -5.25 2.95
CA THR A 77 -5.02 -6.55 3.40
C THR A 77 -5.44 -6.86 4.84
N TYR A 78 -5.32 -5.88 5.76
CA TYR A 78 -5.75 -6.05 7.14
C TYR A 78 -7.26 -6.30 7.27
N LYS A 79 -8.09 -5.54 6.54
CA LYS A 79 -9.55 -5.72 6.48
C LYS A 79 -9.90 -7.14 6.06
N ASP A 80 -9.24 -7.66 5.03
CA ASP A 80 -9.49 -9.00 4.50
C ASP A 80 -9.04 -10.09 5.49
N CYS A 81 -7.86 -9.94 6.08
CA CYS A 81 -7.34 -10.89 7.09
C CYS A 81 -8.18 -10.93 8.38
N THR A 82 -8.80 -9.81 8.76
CA THR A 82 -9.58 -9.70 10.01
C THR A 82 -11.10 -9.71 9.79
N ASN A 83 -11.53 -9.90 8.54
CA ASN A 83 -12.93 -9.98 8.13
C ASN A 83 -13.77 -8.80 8.65
N ILE A 84 -13.28 -7.58 8.44
CA ILE A 84 -13.99 -6.33 8.80
C ILE A 84 -15.05 -6.06 7.73
N SER A 85 -16.29 -5.81 8.16
CA SER A 85 -17.37 -5.40 7.25
C SER A 85 -17.11 -4.01 6.68
N ASP A 86 -17.68 -3.71 5.51
CA ASP A 86 -17.50 -2.41 4.87
C ASP A 86 -18.00 -1.25 5.74
N GLU A 87 -19.10 -1.45 6.49
CA GLU A 87 -19.64 -0.45 7.42
C GLU A 87 -18.67 -0.17 8.57
N ASN A 88 -18.05 -1.21 9.13
CA ASN A 88 -17.07 -1.05 10.20
C ASN A 88 -15.76 -0.48 9.69
N ALA A 89 -15.36 -0.85 8.46
CA ALA A 89 -14.18 -0.31 7.81
C ALA A 89 -14.34 1.20 7.56
N LEU A 90 -15.50 1.62 7.02
CA LEU A 90 -15.83 3.03 6.83
C LEU A 90 -15.77 3.83 8.13
N ARG A 91 -16.38 3.32 9.21
CA ARG A 91 -16.35 3.98 10.53
C ARG A 91 -14.93 4.06 11.10
N GLY A 92 -14.13 3.02 10.88
CA GLY A 92 -12.76 2.91 11.35
C GLY A 92 -11.71 3.58 10.45
N LEU A 93 -12.06 4.09 9.27
CA LEU A 93 -11.08 4.72 8.39
C LEU A 93 -10.41 5.94 9.06
N SER A 94 -11.20 6.76 9.77
CA SER A 94 -10.68 7.99 10.40
C SER A 94 -9.68 7.76 11.53
N MET A 95 -9.62 6.57 12.15
CA MET A 95 -8.61 6.28 13.19
C MET A 95 -7.24 5.90 12.61
N LEU A 96 -7.17 5.67 11.29
CA LEU A 96 -5.95 5.32 10.57
C LEU A 96 -5.29 6.54 9.91
N LEU A 97 -6.00 7.67 9.87
CA LEU A 97 -5.54 8.92 9.29
C LEU A 97 -5.04 9.85 10.40
N GLU A 98 -3.95 10.53 10.14
CA GLU A 98 -3.32 11.46 11.07
C GLU A 98 -3.25 12.87 10.48
N SER A 99 -3.10 13.88 11.35
CA SER A 99 -2.86 15.28 10.94
C SER A 99 -3.89 15.81 9.93
N SER A 100 -3.45 16.49 8.87
CA SER A 100 -4.30 17.05 7.81
C SER A 100 -5.22 16.02 7.15
N ALA A 101 -4.77 14.77 7.02
CA ALA A 101 -5.57 13.68 6.46
C ALA A 101 -6.80 13.33 7.32
N ALA A 102 -6.68 13.45 8.65
CA ALA A 102 -7.81 13.27 9.56
C ALA A 102 -8.85 14.39 9.42
N THR A 103 -8.38 15.64 9.26
CA THR A 103 -9.24 16.81 9.01
C THR A 103 -9.99 16.67 7.69
N TRP A 104 -9.31 16.25 6.62
CA TRP A 104 -9.95 15.94 5.35
C TRP A 104 -11.02 14.85 5.46
N CYS A 105 -10.74 13.78 6.22
CA CYS A 105 -11.69 12.69 6.44
C CYS A 105 -13.00 13.14 7.09
N GLN A 106 -12.99 14.22 7.87
CA GLN A 106 -14.20 14.79 8.45
C GLN A 106 -15.10 15.41 7.37
N GLY A 107 -14.52 15.95 6.28
CA GLY A 107 -15.26 16.56 5.17
C GLY A 107 -15.87 15.55 4.19
N ILE A 108 -15.26 14.37 4.01
CA ILE A 108 -15.71 13.33 3.06
C ILE A 108 -16.67 12.28 3.66
N LYS A 109 -16.74 12.16 5.00
CA LYS A 109 -17.67 11.24 5.69
C LYS A 109 -19.13 11.32 5.24
N PRO A 110 -19.73 12.49 4.92
CA PRO A 110 -21.11 12.54 4.45
C PRO A 110 -21.30 12.14 2.97
N SER A 111 -20.23 12.06 2.16
CA SER A 111 -20.31 11.79 0.72
C SER A 111 -20.04 10.33 0.32
N SER A 112 -19.27 9.57 1.11
CA SER A 112 -18.96 8.16 0.80
C SER A 112 -19.97 7.21 1.45
N LYS A 113 -20.80 6.55 0.64
CA LYS A 113 -21.79 5.56 1.13
C LYS A 113 -21.21 4.15 1.25
N ASP A 114 -20.08 3.91 0.62
CA ASP A 114 -19.46 2.61 0.43
C ASP A 114 -17.95 2.68 0.67
N TRP A 115 -17.40 1.57 1.19
CA TRP A 115 -15.98 1.44 1.51
C TRP A 115 -15.10 1.70 0.28
N GLN A 116 -15.50 1.15 -0.87
CA GLN A 116 -14.73 1.29 -2.11
C GLN A 116 -14.61 2.75 -2.55
N SER A 117 -15.69 3.52 -2.53
CA SER A 117 -15.63 4.95 -2.86
C SER A 117 -14.80 5.74 -1.86
N ALA A 118 -14.85 5.43 -0.57
CA ALA A 118 -13.99 6.10 0.43
C ALA A 118 -12.50 5.86 0.15
N VAL A 119 -12.11 4.63 -0.20
CA VAL A 119 -10.72 4.31 -0.57
C VAL A 119 -10.34 4.96 -1.90
N ASN A 120 -11.24 4.98 -2.89
CA ASN A 120 -10.97 5.63 -4.18
C ASN A 120 -10.76 7.15 -4.02
N ILE A 121 -11.61 7.82 -3.24
CA ILE A 121 -11.48 9.24 -2.93
C ILE A 121 -10.18 9.53 -2.17
N LEU A 122 -9.75 8.63 -1.26
CA LEU A 122 -8.45 8.74 -0.59
C LEU A 122 -7.29 8.67 -1.58
N ARG A 123 -7.34 7.73 -2.54
CA ARG A 123 -6.35 7.69 -3.63
C ARG A 123 -6.40 8.96 -4.48
N GLU A 124 -7.57 9.43 -4.90
CA GLU A 124 -7.66 10.62 -5.75
C GLU A 124 -7.07 11.87 -5.11
N VAL A 125 -7.23 12.03 -3.79
CA VAL A 125 -6.75 13.21 -3.07
C VAL A 125 -5.25 13.13 -2.76
N TYR A 126 -4.75 11.94 -2.38
CA TYR A 126 -3.38 11.81 -1.88
C TYR A 126 -2.44 11.02 -2.79
N SER A 127 -2.92 10.42 -3.88
CA SER A 127 -2.06 9.71 -4.82
C SER A 127 -1.25 10.74 -5.58
N LYS A 128 0.07 10.71 -5.39
CA LYS A 128 1.04 11.40 -6.23
C LYS A 128 1.19 10.68 -7.58
N LYS A 129 0.08 10.30 -8.22
CA LYS A 129 0.11 9.65 -9.54
C LYS A 129 0.57 10.66 -10.55
N LEU A 130 1.76 10.43 -11.09
CA LEU A 130 2.29 11.23 -12.17
C LEU A 130 1.42 11.00 -13.42
N PRO A 131 1.08 12.04 -14.20
CA PRO A 131 0.43 11.83 -15.48
C PRO A 131 1.36 11.00 -16.39
N PRO A 132 0.82 10.19 -17.34
CA PRO A 132 1.61 9.19 -18.06
C PRO A 132 2.88 9.71 -18.74
N HIS A 133 2.83 10.92 -19.30
CA HIS A 133 4.00 11.53 -19.94
C HIS A 133 5.11 11.88 -18.95
N VAL A 134 4.78 12.26 -17.71
CA VAL A 134 5.76 12.52 -16.65
C VAL A 134 6.34 11.21 -16.11
N VAL A 135 5.53 10.14 -16.02
CA VAL A 135 6.05 8.80 -15.70
C VAL A 135 7.15 8.40 -16.67
N PHE A 136 6.93 8.56 -17.97
CA PHE A 136 7.96 8.24 -18.96
C PHE A 136 9.17 9.17 -18.87
N GLN A 137 8.99 10.47 -18.61
CA GLN A 137 10.11 11.38 -18.39
C GLN A 137 10.97 10.90 -17.21
N GLU A 138 10.37 10.58 -16.07
CA GLU A 138 11.10 10.10 -14.88
C GLU A 138 11.77 8.75 -15.14
N LEU A 139 11.07 7.84 -15.81
CA LEU A 139 11.55 6.50 -16.12
C LEU A 139 12.80 6.52 -17.02
N PHE A 140 12.87 7.44 -17.99
CA PHE A 140 14.01 7.58 -18.88
C PHE A 140 15.02 8.65 -18.44
N ALA A 141 14.74 9.43 -17.40
CA ALA A 141 15.66 10.45 -16.88
C ALA A 141 16.88 9.85 -16.16
N ARG A 142 16.76 8.61 -15.65
CA ARG A 142 17.80 7.96 -14.85
C ARG A 142 18.14 6.56 -15.35
N GLU A 143 19.42 6.35 -15.62
CA GLU A 143 20.00 5.02 -15.82
C GLU A 143 20.41 4.35 -14.50
N GLN A 144 20.60 3.03 -14.52
CA GLN A 144 21.13 2.29 -13.38
C GLN A 144 22.54 2.80 -13.05
N THR A 145 22.78 3.14 -11.78
CA THR A 145 24.11 3.60 -11.34
C THR A 145 25.06 2.44 -11.09
N GLN A 146 26.38 2.69 -11.07
CA GLN A 146 27.39 1.64 -10.86
C GLN A 146 27.27 0.94 -9.50
N HIS A 147 26.77 1.65 -8.48
CA HIS A 147 26.65 1.17 -7.11
C HIS A 147 25.24 0.63 -6.79
N GLU A 148 24.29 0.74 -7.71
CA GLU A 148 22.92 0.26 -7.52
C GLU A 148 22.80 -1.21 -7.94
N VAL A 149 22.19 -2.00 -7.05
CA VAL A 149 21.85 -3.41 -7.29
C VAL A 149 20.73 -3.49 -8.32
N THR A 150 20.84 -4.40 -9.28
CA THR A 150 19.87 -4.53 -10.39
C THR A 150 18.46 -4.80 -9.90
N ASP A 151 18.27 -5.61 -8.87
CA ASP A 151 16.97 -5.85 -8.22
C ASP A 151 16.28 -4.56 -7.77
N ILE A 152 17.01 -3.67 -7.11
CA ILE A 152 16.48 -2.40 -6.59
C ILE A 152 16.11 -1.47 -7.74
N PHE A 153 16.97 -1.40 -8.76
CA PHE A 153 16.71 -0.59 -9.95
C PHE A 153 15.47 -1.06 -10.71
N VAL A 154 15.35 -2.36 -10.97
CA VAL A 154 14.19 -2.97 -11.64
C VAL A 154 12.91 -2.79 -10.81
N ALA A 155 12.98 -2.88 -9.49
CA ALA A 155 11.83 -2.64 -8.62
C ALA A 155 11.32 -1.20 -8.75
N LYS A 156 12.21 -0.20 -8.75
CA LYS A 156 11.85 1.21 -8.96
C LYS A 156 11.25 1.45 -10.35
N PHE A 157 11.86 0.86 -11.39
CA PHE A 157 11.35 0.91 -12.75
C PHE A 157 9.91 0.36 -12.82
N ARG A 158 9.67 -0.81 -12.24
CA ARG A 158 8.34 -1.45 -12.22
C ARG A 158 7.33 -0.65 -11.42
N ALA A 159 7.75 -0.01 -10.33
CA ALA A 159 6.89 0.88 -9.55
C ALA A 159 6.43 2.10 -10.35
N LEU A 160 7.30 2.69 -11.19
CA LEU A 160 6.92 3.77 -12.11
C LEU A 160 5.94 3.30 -13.17
N ILE A 161 6.21 2.17 -13.84
CA ILE A 161 5.30 1.60 -14.85
C ILE A 161 3.92 1.30 -14.25
N ALA A 162 3.84 0.86 -12.99
CA ALA A 162 2.59 0.57 -12.31
C ALA A 162 1.69 1.81 -12.09
N GLN A 163 2.24 3.03 -12.20
CA GLN A 163 1.44 4.26 -12.11
C GLN A 163 0.64 4.56 -13.40
N LEU A 164 0.96 3.89 -14.51
CA LEU A 164 0.27 4.10 -15.78
C LEU A 164 -1.18 3.59 -15.71
N PRO A 165 -2.14 4.29 -16.34
CA PRO A 165 -3.54 3.87 -16.39
C PRO A 165 -3.78 2.67 -17.32
N TYR A 166 -2.74 2.22 -18.03
CA TYR A 166 -2.75 1.08 -18.94
C TYR A 166 -1.55 0.17 -18.66
N SER A 167 -1.66 -1.10 -19.04
CA SER A 167 -0.55 -2.05 -18.95
C SER A 167 0.38 -1.93 -20.15
N VAL A 168 1.68 -1.98 -19.88
CA VAL A 168 2.73 -2.14 -20.90
C VAL A 168 3.10 -3.61 -20.94
N ALA A 169 3.19 -4.22 -22.13
CA ALA A 169 3.57 -5.63 -22.27
C ALA A 169 4.95 -5.89 -21.65
N GLU A 170 5.13 -7.03 -20.98
CA GLU A 170 6.38 -7.33 -20.25
C GLU A 170 7.60 -7.31 -21.18
N GLU A 171 7.47 -7.78 -22.42
CA GLU A 171 8.53 -7.72 -23.44
C GLU A 171 9.00 -6.28 -23.71
N MET A 172 8.07 -5.33 -23.85
CA MET A 172 8.39 -3.92 -24.03
C MET A 172 9.03 -3.32 -22.78
N GLN A 173 8.56 -3.72 -21.59
CA GLN A 173 9.17 -3.29 -20.33
C GLN A 173 10.61 -3.79 -20.23
N LEU A 174 10.89 -5.02 -20.67
CA LEU A 174 12.23 -5.59 -20.73
C LEU A 174 13.14 -4.81 -21.69
N ASP A 175 12.63 -4.40 -22.85
CA ASP A 175 13.39 -3.56 -23.79
C ASP A 175 13.75 -2.21 -23.19
N MET A 176 12.77 -1.55 -22.57
CA MET A 176 12.94 -0.26 -21.91
C MET A 176 13.98 -0.35 -20.78
N VAL A 177 13.81 -1.29 -19.85
CA VAL A 177 14.72 -1.40 -18.70
C VAL A 177 16.12 -1.83 -19.14
N TYR A 178 16.24 -2.73 -20.13
CA TYR A 178 17.54 -3.20 -20.62
C TYR A 178 18.40 -2.05 -21.14
N GLY A 179 17.81 -1.09 -21.85
CA GLY A 179 18.50 0.11 -22.34
C GLY A 179 19.13 0.93 -21.22
N LEU A 180 18.50 0.94 -20.04
CA LEU A 180 18.90 1.72 -18.87
C LEU A 180 19.83 0.96 -17.91
N LEU A 181 20.07 -0.34 -18.15
CA LEU A 181 20.99 -1.12 -17.34
C LEU A 181 22.45 -0.69 -17.57
N THR A 182 23.24 -0.82 -16.51
CA THR A 182 24.68 -0.58 -16.56
C THR A 182 25.36 -1.48 -17.60
N LEU A 183 26.40 -0.95 -18.23
CA LEU A 183 27.20 -1.68 -19.22
C LEU A 183 27.82 -2.98 -18.66
N LYS A 184 28.10 -3.04 -17.34
CA LYS A 184 28.61 -4.25 -16.65
C LYS A 184 27.64 -5.43 -16.77
N ILE A 185 26.33 -5.17 -16.73
CA ILE A 185 25.29 -6.20 -16.90
C ILE A 185 25.13 -6.52 -18.39
N ARG A 186 24.90 -5.49 -19.23
CA ARG A 186 24.67 -5.68 -20.68
C ARG A 186 25.79 -6.40 -21.42
N LYS A 187 27.05 -6.27 -20.97
CA LYS A 187 28.19 -7.00 -21.55
C LYS A 187 28.18 -8.50 -21.30
N ARG A 188 27.50 -8.97 -20.25
CA ARG A 188 27.47 -10.38 -19.84
C ARG A 188 26.10 -11.02 -20.00
N LEU A 189 25.07 -10.21 -20.24
CA LEU A 189 23.70 -10.65 -20.45
C LEU A 189 23.14 -10.00 -21.72
N PRO A 190 23.11 -10.73 -22.86
CA PRO A 190 22.52 -10.22 -24.09
C PRO A 190 20.99 -10.16 -23.97
N ARG A 191 20.38 -9.15 -24.60
CA ARG A 191 18.92 -8.94 -24.54
C ARG A 191 18.11 -10.16 -24.98
N SER A 192 18.59 -10.91 -25.98
CA SER A 192 17.91 -12.07 -26.55
C SER A 192 17.76 -13.26 -25.60
N GLU A 193 18.53 -13.31 -24.51
CA GLU A 193 18.46 -14.38 -23.50
C GLU A 193 17.42 -14.09 -22.40
N ILE A 194 16.80 -12.91 -22.42
CA ILE A 194 15.92 -12.43 -21.35
C ILE A 194 14.47 -12.50 -21.82
N ASN A 195 13.69 -13.43 -21.26
CA ASN A 195 12.27 -13.61 -21.62
C ASN A 195 11.32 -13.13 -20.51
N SER A 196 11.83 -12.93 -19.30
CA SER A 196 11.05 -12.47 -18.16
C SER A 196 11.90 -11.63 -17.20
N PHE A 197 11.24 -10.85 -16.34
CA PHE A 197 11.94 -10.16 -15.26
C PHE A 197 12.64 -11.13 -14.30
N LYS A 198 12.10 -12.34 -14.12
CA LYS A 198 12.72 -13.36 -13.26
C LYS A 198 14.08 -13.77 -13.83
N ASP A 199 14.16 -14.00 -15.14
CA ASP A 199 15.40 -14.41 -15.81
C ASP A 199 16.44 -13.29 -15.74
N LEU A 200 16.01 -12.04 -16.03
CA LEU A 200 16.86 -10.86 -15.89
C LEU A 200 17.50 -10.78 -14.50
N LEU A 201 16.69 -10.87 -13.44
CA LEU A 201 17.16 -10.72 -12.06
C LEU A 201 18.06 -11.86 -11.63
N ASN A 202 17.76 -13.10 -12.03
CA ASN A 202 18.62 -14.24 -11.70
C ASN A 202 20.01 -14.10 -12.34
N CYS A 203 20.06 -13.82 -13.64
CA CYS A 203 21.33 -13.62 -14.34
C CYS A 203 22.09 -12.40 -13.82
N ALA A 204 21.39 -11.29 -13.51
CA ALA A 204 22.02 -10.10 -12.96
C ALA A 204 22.67 -10.36 -11.60
N ARG A 205 22.03 -11.13 -10.70
CA ARG A 205 22.61 -11.50 -9.40
C ARG A 205 23.90 -12.31 -9.55
N GLU A 206 23.91 -13.29 -10.45
CA GLU A 206 25.11 -14.10 -10.73
C GLU A 206 26.27 -13.23 -11.27
N ILE A 207 25.95 -12.31 -12.20
CA ILE A 207 26.91 -11.37 -12.75
C ILE A 207 27.49 -10.46 -11.66
N GLU A 208 26.63 -9.85 -10.84
CA GLU A 208 27.03 -8.97 -9.74
C GLU A 208 27.88 -9.70 -8.70
N GLN A 209 27.51 -10.94 -8.36
CA GLN A 209 28.29 -11.79 -7.45
C GLN A 209 29.69 -12.06 -8.01
N SER A 210 29.79 -12.42 -9.30
CA SER A 210 31.08 -12.62 -9.98
C SER A 210 31.95 -11.35 -9.99
N PHE A 211 31.35 -10.17 -10.11
CA PHE A 211 32.06 -8.89 -9.99
C PHE A 211 32.55 -8.63 -8.56
N ARG A 212 31.73 -8.92 -7.54
CA ARG A 212 32.12 -8.79 -6.12
C ARG A 212 33.32 -9.69 -5.80
N GLU A 213 33.28 -10.95 -6.23
CA GLU A 213 34.38 -11.90 -6.03
C GLU A 213 35.67 -11.45 -6.76
N SER A 214 35.53 -10.95 -7.98
CA SER A 214 36.66 -10.44 -8.76
C SER A 214 37.30 -9.20 -8.14
N ALA A 215 36.49 -8.31 -7.54
CA ALA A 215 36.97 -7.14 -6.82
C ALA A 215 37.74 -7.53 -5.55
N PHE A 216 37.21 -8.48 -4.77
CA PHE A 216 37.85 -9.01 -3.57
C PHE A 216 39.24 -9.59 -3.88
N ARG A 217 39.35 -10.44 -4.91
CA ARG A 217 40.64 -11.02 -5.36
C ARG A 217 41.65 -9.99 -5.87
N LYS A 218 41.23 -8.81 -6.32
CA LYS A 218 42.13 -7.71 -6.70
C LYS A 218 42.63 -6.97 -5.47
N GLN A 219 41.76 -6.75 -4.49
CA GLN A 219 42.11 -6.10 -3.24
C GLN A 219 43.13 -6.92 -2.43
N GLU A 220 42.94 -8.24 -2.32
CA GLU A 220 43.92 -9.13 -1.66
C GLU A 220 45.31 -9.10 -2.33
N ARG A 221 45.34 -9.01 -3.66
CA ARG A 221 46.61 -8.90 -4.41
C ARG A 221 47.31 -7.57 -4.14
N ASN A 222 46.57 -6.47 -4.07
CA ASN A 222 47.12 -5.16 -3.78
C ASN A 222 47.66 -5.07 -2.34
N THR A 223 46.92 -5.57 -1.35
CA THR A 223 47.39 -5.61 0.05
C THR A 223 48.64 -6.47 0.23
N ASN A 224 48.74 -7.58 -0.51
CA ASN A 224 49.92 -8.44 -0.47
C ASN A 224 51.15 -7.80 -1.14
N GLN A 225 50.95 -6.97 -2.17
CA GLN A 225 52.04 -6.22 -2.82
C GLN A 225 52.53 -5.05 -1.96
N ASP A 226 51.64 -4.29 -1.31
CA ASP A 226 52.01 -3.20 -0.40
C ASP A 226 52.73 -3.72 0.87
N GLY A 227 52.27 -4.85 1.43
CA GLY A 227 52.96 -5.52 2.54
C GLY A 227 54.36 -6.06 2.19
N MET A 228 54.61 -6.35 0.92
CA MET A 228 55.93 -6.81 0.43
C MET A 228 56.87 -5.65 0.09
N GLN A 229 56.34 -4.48 -0.32
CA GLN A 229 57.10 -3.23 -0.48
C GLN A 229 57.58 -2.69 0.88
N ILE A 230 56.74 -2.70 1.92
CA ILE A 230 57.10 -2.24 3.27
C ILE A 230 58.23 -3.09 3.89
N LYS A 231 58.28 -4.39 3.60
CA LYS A 231 59.36 -5.28 4.09
C LYS A 231 60.72 -5.09 3.40
N LYS A 232 60.77 -4.42 2.24
CA LYS A 232 62.02 -4.13 1.50
C LYS A 232 62.68 -2.80 1.89
N LEU A 233 62.02 -1.98 2.71
CA LEU A 233 62.52 -0.69 3.21
C LEU A 233 62.99 -0.78 4.68
N ARG A 234 63.65 -1.88 5.08
CA ARG A 234 64.43 -1.87 6.33
C ARG A 234 65.85 -1.37 6.04
N PRO A 235 66.30 -0.25 6.66
CA PRO A 235 67.64 0.25 6.45
C PRO A 235 68.67 -0.76 6.95
N ARG A 236 69.64 -1.04 6.09
CA ARG A 236 70.97 -1.50 6.48
C ARG A 236 71.58 -0.35 7.29
N CYS A 237 71.86 -0.56 8.57
CA CYS A 237 72.80 0.29 9.27
C CYS A 237 74.10 -0.51 9.45
N ASP A 238 75.15 0.12 8.94
CA ASP A 238 76.53 -0.35 8.85
C ASP A 238 77.26 -0.33 10.21
N HIS A 239 78.41 -1.01 10.18
CA HIS A 239 79.48 -1.21 11.16
C HIS A 239 79.66 -0.23 12.32
#